data_AF-A0A2R6LQS7-F1
#
_entry.id   AF-A0A2R6LQS7-F1
#
_cell.length_a   1.000
_cell.length_b   1.000
_cell.length_c   1.000
_cell.angle_alpha   90.00
_cell.angle_beta   90.00
_cell.angle_gamma   90.00
#
_symmetry.space_group_name_H-M   'P 1'
#
loop_
_entity.id
_entity.type
_entity.pdbx_description
1 polymer ?
#
loop_
_entity_poly.entity_id
_entity_poly.type
_entity_poly.pdbx_seq_one_letter_code
_entity_poly.pdbx_strand_id
1 'polypeptide(L)'
;SVGVASLWLVVVTAVCTLPVGLAANWVVAGYDLSGNARMGLGAVVLAVFYVVLFARSVIADRLAATPLSWAGDLVLATVPNGGGDPVLAGGFAVASLAAVALAGLACVRLAEEVWYGDPAFLDDDDDAERALPAFGRPTLRAVCGPRTAALVAVTWRRTRRTPKVLFYVYPAAFVGVVMAEQLVVVGPFSPALYPAVVGLAGATAVGSGFTLNPLGTEGDALPALLSTGTGSVRFVRAKALAAAIPGGIVVLGLAVGLGASARVPALVLASALVYATAMVALAGLLSQALGVHYPPDHGGLLGGSVKVPDKSASALYSVGMLTVGMPGFAGVAQYALTGTLVVPVLVGGVAITVVVALGIAALSYRHAVSRLDAYSVE
;
A
#
# COMPACT_ATOMS: atom_id res chain seq x y z
N SER A 1 18.12 -32.18 10.43
CA SER A 1 17.81 -30.84 10.93
C SER A 1 16.74 -30.23 10.02
N VAL A 2 15.69 -29.64 10.61
CA VAL A 2 14.56 -29.02 9.86
C VAL A 2 15.05 -28.06 8.77
N GLY A 3 16.19 -27.39 9.00
CA GLY A 3 16.76 -26.40 8.09
C GLY A 3 17.01 -26.89 6.67
N VAL A 4 17.36 -28.16 6.43
CA VAL A 4 17.67 -28.63 5.06
C VAL A 4 16.41 -28.78 4.21
N ALA A 5 15.38 -29.44 4.74
CA ALA A 5 14.11 -29.59 4.02
C ALA A 5 13.40 -28.23 3.85
N SER A 6 13.40 -27.39 4.88
CA SER A 6 12.85 -26.03 4.78
C SER A 6 13.61 -25.19 3.75
N LEU A 7 14.94 -25.27 3.70
CA LEU A 7 15.75 -24.59 2.69
C LEU A 7 15.41 -25.10 1.28
N TRP A 8 15.28 -26.42 1.10
CA TRP A 8 14.88 -27.00 -0.18
C TRP A 8 13.51 -26.49 -0.64
N LEU A 9 12.52 -26.42 0.26
CA LEU A 9 11.19 -25.88 -0.05
C LEU A 9 11.26 -24.40 -0.48
N VAL A 10 12.11 -23.61 0.17
CA VAL A 10 12.35 -22.21 -0.23
C VAL A 10 12.94 -22.14 -1.63
N VAL A 11 13.94 -22.97 -1.94
CA VAL A 11 14.58 -23.03 -3.27
C VAL A 11 13.57 -23.45 -4.34
N VAL A 12 12.83 -24.54 -4.11
CA VAL A 12 11.81 -25.03 -5.05
C VAL A 12 10.77 -23.95 -5.33
N THR A 13 10.25 -23.31 -4.28
CA THR A 13 9.25 -22.24 -4.43
C THR A 13 9.80 -21.04 -5.19
N ALA A 14 11.03 -20.62 -4.87
CA ALA A 14 11.69 -19.51 -5.56
C ALA A 14 11.92 -19.81 -7.04
N VAL A 15 12.43 -21.00 -7.38
CA VAL A 15 12.71 -21.36 -8.78
C VAL A 15 11.42 -21.55 -9.57
N CYS A 16 10.43 -22.23 -9.01
CA CYS A 16 9.15 -22.48 -9.70
C CYS A 16 8.30 -21.21 -9.91
N THR A 17 8.56 -20.13 -9.18
CA THR A 17 7.84 -18.85 -9.37
C THR A 17 8.45 -17.96 -10.46
N LEU A 18 9.75 -18.11 -10.77
CA LEU A 18 10.43 -17.35 -11.83
C LEU A 18 9.77 -17.47 -13.22
N PRO A 19 9.41 -18.65 -13.75
CA PRO A 19 8.81 -18.74 -15.08
C PRO A 19 7.42 -18.08 -15.12
N VAL A 20 6.69 -18.09 -14.01
CA VAL A 20 5.41 -17.37 -13.90
C VAL A 20 5.63 -15.85 -14.02
N GLY A 21 6.67 -15.34 -13.36
CA GLY A 21 7.06 -13.92 -13.47
C GLY A 21 7.50 -13.54 -14.89
N LEU A 22 8.28 -14.38 -15.56
CA LEU A 22 8.70 -14.16 -16.95
C LEU A 22 7.52 -14.22 -17.92
N ALA A 23 6.61 -15.19 -17.76
CA ALA A 23 5.40 -15.28 -18.57
C ALA A 23 4.48 -14.06 -18.37
N ALA A 24 4.31 -13.61 -17.11
CA ALA A 24 3.56 -12.40 -16.82
C ALA A 24 4.21 -11.17 -17.46
N ASN A 25 5.54 -11.06 -17.40
CA ASN A 25 6.26 -9.96 -18.05
C ASN A 25 6.15 -10.02 -19.59
N TRP A 26 6.25 -11.21 -20.17
CA TRP A 26 6.07 -11.44 -21.61
C TRP A 26 4.70 -10.97 -22.09
N VAL A 27 3.63 -11.36 -21.37
CA VAL A 27 2.27 -10.89 -21.67
C VAL A 27 2.16 -9.37 -21.50
N VAL A 28 2.64 -8.83 -20.38
CA VAL A 28 2.52 -7.37 -20.11
C VAL A 28 3.29 -6.54 -21.13
N ALA A 29 4.49 -6.99 -21.53
CA ALA A 29 5.33 -6.32 -22.51
C ALA A 29 4.77 -6.49 -23.94
N GLY A 30 4.22 -7.66 -24.26
CA GLY A 30 3.69 -7.97 -25.58
C GLY A 30 2.41 -7.20 -25.95
N TYR A 31 1.57 -6.84 -24.97
CA TYR A 31 0.29 -6.14 -25.20
C TYR A 31 0.37 -4.61 -25.06
N ASP A 32 1.56 -4.02 -24.92
CA ASP A 32 1.82 -2.60 -24.56
C ASP A 32 0.75 -2.01 -23.62
N LEU A 33 0.48 -2.72 -22.53
CA LEU A 33 -0.62 -2.37 -21.65
C LEU A 33 -0.42 -0.94 -21.12
N SER A 34 -1.46 -0.11 -21.25
CA SER A 34 -1.46 1.23 -20.65
C SER A 34 -1.11 1.16 -19.15
N GLY A 35 -0.51 2.21 -18.61
CA GLY A 35 -0.09 2.22 -17.20
C GLY A 35 -1.23 1.92 -16.20
N ASN A 36 -2.48 2.22 -16.57
CA ASN A 36 -3.67 1.89 -15.76
C ASN A 36 -4.01 0.39 -15.82
N ALA A 37 -3.88 -0.24 -16.99
CA ALA A 37 -4.11 -1.68 -17.14
C ALA A 37 -3.08 -2.49 -16.33
N ARG A 38 -1.81 -2.07 -16.35
CA ARG A 38 -0.76 -2.64 -15.49
C ARG A 38 -1.07 -2.51 -14.00
N MET A 39 -1.54 -1.34 -13.56
CA MET A 39 -1.95 -1.13 -12.17
C MET A 39 -3.16 -2.00 -11.79
N GLY A 40 -4.15 -2.11 -12.68
CA GLY A 40 -5.33 -2.97 -12.50
C GLY A 40 -4.95 -4.44 -12.38
N LEU A 41 -4.05 -4.93 -13.24
CA LEU A 41 -3.52 -6.29 -13.18
C LEU A 41 -2.78 -6.54 -11.85
N GLY A 42 -1.97 -5.58 -11.40
CA GLY A 42 -1.35 -5.64 -10.07
C GLY A 42 -2.37 -5.72 -8.94
N ALA A 43 -3.47 -4.96 -9.01
CA ALA A 43 -4.56 -5.03 -8.03
C ALA A 43 -5.29 -6.39 -8.06
N VAL A 44 -5.49 -6.98 -9.25
CA VAL A 44 -6.09 -8.32 -9.40
C VAL A 44 -5.17 -9.40 -8.82
N VAL A 45 -3.88 -9.38 -9.16
CA VAL A 45 -2.89 -10.31 -8.61
C VAL A 45 -2.84 -10.19 -7.09
N LEU A 46 -2.86 -8.98 -6.57
CA LEU A 46 -2.91 -8.71 -5.14
C LEU A 46 -4.23 -9.23 -4.52
N ALA A 47 -5.37 -9.03 -5.17
CA ALA A 47 -6.66 -9.57 -4.73
C ALA A 47 -6.66 -11.11 -4.69
N VAL A 48 -6.12 -11.77 -5.72
CA VAL A 48 -5.96 -13.23 -5.75
C VAL A 48 -5.04 -13.68 -4.62
N PHE A 49 -3.90 -13.01 -4.44
CA PHE A 49 -3.01 -13.28 -3.32
C PHE A 49 -3.73 -13.18 -1.97
N TYR A 50 -4.58 -12.16 -1.78
CA TYR A 50 -5.40 -12.03 -0.57
C TYR A 50 -6.42 -13.17 -0.41
N VAL A 51 -7.13 -13.54 -1.48
CA VAL A 51 -8.07 -14.67 -1.44
C VAL A 51 -7.33 -15.93 -1.00
N VAL A 52 -6.14 -16.18 -1.54
CA VAL A 52 -5.32 -17.33 -1.16
C VAL A 52 -4.85 -17.24 0.30
N LEU A 53 -4.39 -16.07 0.73
CA LEU A 53 -3.91 -15.83 2.10
C LEU A 53 -5.01 -16.08 3.16
N PHE A 54 -6.22 -15.57 2.91
CA PHE A 54 -7.34 -15.68 3.86
C PHE A 54 -8.11 -17.00 3.73
N ALA A 55 -8.14 -17.62 2.56
CA ALA A 55 -8.71 -18.95 2.37
C ALA A 55 -7.72 -20.07 2.69
N ARG A 56 -6.60 -19.78 3.38
CA ARG A 56 -5.51 -20.75 3.62
C ARG A 56 -5.97 -22.06 4.24
N SER A 57 -6.96 -22.06 5.15
CA SER A 57 -7.47 -23.28 5.77
C SER A 57 -8.24 -24.13 4.76
N VAL A 58 -9.17 -23.50 4.02
CA VAL A 58 -9.91 -24.15 2.94
C VAL A 58 -8.97 -24.68 1.86
N ILE A 59 -7.96 -23.90 1.49
CA ILE A 59 -6.96 -24.29 0.50
C ILE A 59 -6.10 -25.43 1.05
N ALA A 60 -5.64 -25.36 2.29
CA ALA A 60 -4.88 -26.41 2.93
C ALA A 60 -5.67 -27.73 3.00
N ASP A 61 -6.96 -27.67 3.35
CA ASP A 61 -7.84 -28.85 3.39
C ASP A 61 -7.99 -29.49 2.00
N ARG A 62 -8.10 -28.66 0.95
CA ARG A 62 -8.18 -29.15 -0.44
C ARG A 62 -6.84 -29.71 -0.92
N LEU A 63 -5.73 -29.08 -0.52
CA LEU A 63 -4.38 -29.50 -0.87
C LEU A 63 -3.92 -30.73 -0.06
N ALA A 64 -4.53 -31.02 1.08
CA ALA A 64 -4.21 -32.16 1.92
C ALA A 64 -4.27 -33.49 1.15
N ALA A 65 -5.22 -33.61 0.21
CA ALA A 65 -5.39 -34.77 -0.65
C ALA A 65 -4.47 -34.81 -1.89
N THR A 66 -3.62 -33.80 -2.07
CA THR A 66 -2.72 -33.69 -3.22
C THR A 66 -1.28 -34.02 -2.85
N PRO A 67 -0.40 -34.37 -3.81
CA PRO A 67 1.02 -34.58 -3.54
C PRO A 67 1.74 -33.38 -2.90
N LEU A 68 1.14 -32.19 -2.89
CA LEU A 68 1.69 -31.02 -2.19
C LEU A 68 1.73 -31.19 -0.67
N SER A 69 0.84 -32.02 -0.09
CA SER A 69 0.84 -32.29 1.35
C SER A 69 2.05 -33.11 1.80
N TRP A 70 2.67 -33.88 0.89
CA TRP A 70 3.87 -34.68 1.14
C TRP A 70 5.12 -33.83 1.43
N ALA A 71 5.06 -32.52 1.17
CA ALA A 71 6.07 -31.57 1.63
C ALA A 71 6.26 -31.61 3.16
N GLY A 72 5.17 -31.87 3.90
CA GLY A 72 5.21 -32.05 5.34
C GLY A 72 6.01 -33.28 5.75
N ASP A 73 5.80 -34.42 5.07
CA ASP A 73 6.55 -35.65 5.29
C ASP A 73 8.05 -35.47 5.02
N LEU A 74 8.43 -34.71 3.98
CA LEU A 74 9.83 -34.39 3.71
C LEU A 74 10.47 -33.58 4.86
N VAL A 75 9.75 -32.60 5.42
CA VAL A 75 10.23 -31.83 6.57
C VAL A 75 10.38 -32.73 7.78
N LEU A 76 9.37 -33.53 8.10
CA LEU A 76 9.37 -34.45 9.24
C LEU A 76 10.43 -35.54 9.12
N ALA A 77 10.75 -36.01 7.91
CA ALA A 77 11.81 -36.99 7.66
C ALA A 77 13.22 -36.46 8.03
N THR A 78 13.41 -35.13 8.08
CA THR A 78 14.69 -34.52 8.52
C THR A 78 14.80 -34.31 10.03
N VAL A 79 13.76 -34.70 10.79
CA VAL A 79 13.68 -34.61 12.24
C VAL A 79 13.79 -36.01 12.85
N PRO A 80 14.73 -36.26 13.79
CA PRO A 80 14.77 -37.52 14.51
C PRO A 80 13.42 -37.78 15.21
N ASN A 81 12.82 -38.94 14.97
CA ASN A 81 11.48 -39.32 15.47
C ASN A 81 10.33 -38.39 15.01
N GLY A 82 10.47 -37.69 13.88
CA GLY A 82 9.47 -36.77 13.35
C GLY A 82 8.19 -37.40 12.79
N GLY A 83 8.16 -38.74 12.63
CA GLY A 83 6.95 -39.48 12.27
C GLY A 83 6.43 -39.31 10.83
N GLY A 84 7.20 -38.69 9.92
CA GLY A 84 6.82 -38.57 8.51
C GLY A 84 6.99 -39.88 7.73
N ASP A 85 6.16 -40.08 6.69
CA ASP A 85 6.26 -41.25 5.81
C ASP A 85 7.44 -41.11 4.84
N PRO A 86 8.45 -42.01 4.88
CA PRO A 86 9.64 -41.92 4.03
C PRO A 86 9.33 -42.06 2.53
N VAL A 87 8.26 -42.77 2.16
CA VAL A 87 7.87 -42.95 0.75
C VAL A 87 7.29 -41.66 0.18
N LEU A 88 6.42 -40.99 0.94
CA LEU A 88 5.84 -39.70 0.55
C LEU A 88 6.91 -38.60 0.50
N ALA A 89 7.80 -38.57 1.49
CA ALA A 89 8.95 -37.68 1.51
C ALA A 89 9.85 -37.85 0.27
N GLY A 90 10.19 -39.10 -0.08
CA GLY A 90 10.97 -39.42 -1.27
C GLY A 90 10.26 -39.03 -2.57
N GLY A 91 8.96 -39.34 -2.67
CA GLY A 91 8.12 -38.97 -3.80
C GLY A 91 8.08 -37.45 -4.03
N PHE A 92 7.91 -36.67 -2.96
CA PHE A 92 7.93 -35.22 -3.02
C PHE A 92 9.32 -34.67 -3.41
N ALA A 93 10.39 -35.25 -2.89
CA ALA A 93 11.76 -34.83 -3.23
C ALA A 93 12.04 -35.02 -4.74
N VAL A 94 11.67 -36.16 -5.32
CA VAL A 94 11.84 -36.42 -6.75
C VAL A 94 10.95 -35.51 -7.59
N ALA A 95 9.68 -35.35 -7.22
CA ALA A 95 8.74 -34.48 -7.94
C ALA A 95 9.18 -33.00 -7.91
N SER A 96 9.66 -32.51 -6.77
CA SER A 96 10.16 -31.14 -6.63
C SER A 96 11.46 -30.90 -7.40
N LEU A 97 12.36 -31.88 -7.47
CA LEU A 97 13.55 -31.80 -8.31
C LEU A 97 13.19 -31.73 -9.80
N ALA A 98 12.23 -32.55 -10.24
CA ALA A 98 11.71 -32.50 -11.62
C ALA A 98 11.04 -31.15 -11.92
N ALA A 99 10.24 -30.63 -10.99
CA ALA A 99 9.61 -29.31 -11.12
C ALA A 99 10.64 -28.19 -11.25
N VAL A 100 11.71 -28.21 -10.44
CA VAL A 100 12.82 -27.25 -10.53
C VAL A 100 13.51 -27.31 -11.89
N ALA A 101 13.79 -28.52 -12.40
CA ALA A 101 14.41 -28.69 -13.72
C ALA A 101 13.50 -28.16 -14.85
N LEU A 102 12.22 -28.50 -14.82
CA LEU A 102 11.22 -28.01 -15.79
C LEU A 102 11.04 -26.49 -15.72
N ALA A 103 10.99 -25.92 -14.51
CA ALA A 103 10.93 -24.48 -14.30
C ALA A 103 12.18 -23.78 -14.85
N GLY A 104 13.37 -24.36 -14.65
CA GLY A 104 14.62 -23.87 -15.24
C GLY A 104 14.57 -23.85 -16.77
N LEU A 105 14.10 -24.93 -17.40
CA LEU A 105 13.91 -25.00 -18.85
C LEU A 105 12.89 -23.97 -19.35
N ALA A 106 11.76 -23.82 -18.65
CA ALA A 106 10.75 -22.82 -18.96
C ALA A 106 11.30 -21.39 -18.83
N CYS A 107 12.14 -21.12 -17.83
CA CYS A 107 12.80 -19.82 -17.67
C CYS A 107 13.71 -19.50 -18.85
N VAL A 108 14.52 -20.44 -19.34
CA VAL A 108 15.39 -20.20 -20.51
C VAL A 108 14.54 -19.82 -21.73
N ARG A 109 13.49 -20.59 -22.01
CA ARG A 109 12.58 -20.33 -23.13
C ARG A 109 11.85 -19.00 -23.00
N LEU A 110 11.26 -18.72 -21.84
CA LEU A 110 10.53 -17.48 -21.62
C LEU A 110 11.45 -16.26 -21.58
N ALA A 111 12.69 -16.40 -21.09
CA ALA A 111 13.66 -15.32 -21.10
C ALA A 111 14.09 -14.97 -22.53
N GLU A 112 14.26 -15.97 -23.41
CA GLU A 112 14.51 -15.73 -24.84
C GLU A 112 13.38 -14.90 -25.47
N GLU A 113 12.13 -15.30 -25.23
CA GLU A 113 10.95 -14.58 -25.77
C GLU A 113 10.78 -13.18 -25.18
N VAL A 114 11.07 -13.00 -23.89
CA VAL A 114 10.95 -11.69 -23.22
C VAL A 114 12.06 -10.72 -23.63
N TRP A 115 13.28 -11.21 -23.83
CA TRP A 115 14.45 -10.35 -24.09
C TRP A 115 14.75 -10.17 -25.56
N TYR A 116 14.39 -11.13 -26.41
CA TYR A 116 14.72 -11.13 -27.83
C TYR A 116 13.49 -11.29 -28.74
N GLY A 117 12.30 -11.52 -28.20
CA GLY A 117 11.07 -11.57 -28.97
C GLY A 117 10.64 -10.19 -29.44
N ASP A 118 10.25 -10.08 -30.71
CA ASP A 118 9.61 -8.89 -31.26
C ASP A 118 8.15 -8.84 -30.74
N PRO A 119 7.60 -7.70 -30.29
CA PRO A 119 6.23 -7.62 -29.79
C PRO A 119 5.22 -7.98 -30.89
N ALA A 120 4.78 -9.24 -30.91
CA ALA A 120 4.06 -9.83 -32.03
C ALA A 120 2.58 -9.42 -32.19
N PHE A 121 2.04 -8.52 -31.35
CA PHE A 121 0.60 -8.24 -31.29
C PHE A 121 0.19 -6.84 -31.79
N LEU A 122 1.04 -6.15 -32.54
CA LEU A 122 0.73 -4.81 -33.07
C LEU A 122 0.47 -4.84 -34.58
N ASP A 123 -0.79 -5.01 -34.96
CA ASP A 123 -1.39 -4.32 -36.10
C ASP A 123 -2.63 -3.56 -35.59
N ASP A 124 -2.68 -2.28 -35.98
CA ASP A 124 -3.76 -1.29 -35.88
C ASP A 124 -4.17 -0.65 -34.53
N ASP A 125 -3.86 0.65 -34.50
CA ASP A 125 -4.78 1.78 -34.40
C ASP A 125 -5.53 2.12 -33.10
N ASP A 126 -5.58 3.45 -32.91
CA ASP A 126 -6.48 4.24 -32.09
C ASP A 126 -6.36 4.18 -30.57
N ASP A 127 -5.64 5.16 -30.02
CA ASP A 127 -6.05 5.78 -28.76
C ASP A 127 -6.31 7.28 -28.94
N ALA A 128 -7.48 7.53 -29.51
CA ALA A 128 -8.15 8.82 -29.55
C ALA A 128 -8.15 9.46 -28.16
N GLU A 129 -7.60 10.67 -28.10
CA GLU A 129 -7.60 11.59 -26.97
C GLU A 129 -9.04 11.98 -26.62
N ARG A 130 -9.75 11.10 -25.90
CA ARG A 130 -11.08 11.41 -25.37
C ARG A 130 -10.93 12.53 -24.34
N ALA A 131 -11.40 13.72 -24.71
CA ALA A 131 -11.59 14.84 -23.81
C ALA A 131 -12.36 14.38 -22.57
N LEU A 132 -11.66 14.29 -21.45
CA LEU A 132 -12.20 13.74 -20.21
C LEU A 132 -13.17 14.73 -19.53
N PRO A 133 -14.20 14.23 -18.84
CA PRO A 133 -15.01 15.04 -17.95
C PRO A 133 -14.10 15.66 -16.89
N ALA A 134 -14.24 16.96 -16.68
CA ALA A 134 -13.53 17.69 -15.64
C ALA A 134 -14.01 17.24 -14.25
N PHE A 135 -13.55 16.08 -13.76
CA PHE A 135 -13.81 15.63 -12.40
C PHE A 135 -13.44 16.76 -11.43
N GLY A 136 -14.48 17.33 -10.81
CA GLY A 136 -14.37 18.18 -9.64
C GLY A 136 -13.78 19.58 -9.82
N ARG A 137 -13.60 20.12 -11.03
CA ARG A 137 -13.11 21.52 -11.17
C ARG A 137 -13.97 22.57 -10.43
N PRO A 138 -15.32 22.50 -10.47
CA PRO A 138 -16.16 23.43 -9.73
C PRO A 138 -16.13 23.19 -8.21
N THR A 139 -16.20 21.93 -7.77
CA THR A 139 -16.19 21.54 -6.35
C THR A 139 -14.83 21.78 -5.68
N LEU A 140 -13.72 21.55 -6.37
CA LEU A 140 -12.38 21.89 -5.88
C LEU A 140 -12.20 23.39 -5.72
N ARG A 141 -12.78 24.22 -6.60
CA ARG A 141 -12.74 25.68 -6.48
C ARG A 141 -13.55 26.18 -5.28
N ALA A 142 -14.63 25.49 -4.93
CA ALA A 142 -15.42 25.79 -3.75
C ALA A 142 -14.66 25.48 -2.45
N VAL A 143 -13.85 24.42 -2.44
CA VAL A 143 -13.07 23.99 -1.26
C VAL A 143 -11.69 24.68 -1.20
N CYS A 144 -11.12 25.05 -2.34
CA CYS A 144 -9.76 25.55 -2.48
C CYS A 144 -9.72 26.73 -3.43
N GLY A 145 -9.01 27.81 -3.06
CA GLY A 145 -8.81 28.94 -3.96
C GLY A 145 -8.28 28.49 -5.34
N PRO A 146 -8.57 29.22 -6.43
CA PRO A 146 -8.40 28.74 -7.81
C PRO A 146 -7.01 28.17 -8.13
N ARG A 147 -5.97 28.79 -7.55
CA ARG A 147 -4.56 28.40 -7.74
C ARG A 147 -4.22 27.08 -7.04
N THR A 148 -4.74 26.83 -5.84
CA THR A 148 -4.54 25.55 -5.13
C THR A 148 -5.29 24.42 -5.83
N ALA A 149 -6.53 24.68 -6.28
CA ALA A 149 -7.31 23.71 -7.05
C ALA A 149 -6.60 23.30 -8.35
N ALA A 150 -5.91 24.23 -9.01
CA ALA A 150 -5.10 23.92 -10.20
C ALA A 150 -3.96 22.94 -9.89
N LEU A 151 -3.21 23.17 -8.80
CA LEU A 151 -2.11 22.29 -8.38
C LEU A 151 -2.60 20.90 -7.94
N VAL A 152 -3.75 20.82 -7.25
CA VAL A 152 -4.41 19.55 -6.93
C VAL A 152 -4.72 18.78 -8.21
N ALA A 153 -5.35 19.45 -9.18
CA ALA A 153 -5.74 18.83 -10.45
C ALA A 153 -4.51 18.40 -11.29
N VAL A 154 -3.40 19.15 -11.23
CA VAL A 154 -2.13 18.74 -11.86
C VAL A 154 -1.57 17.49 -11.18
N THR A 155 -1.57 17.46 -9.85
CA THR A 155 -1.11 16.29 -9.06
C THR A 155 -1.90 15.03 -9.43
N TRP A 156 -3.22 15.13 -9.51
CA TRP A 156 -4.07 14.00 -9.93
C TRP A 156 -3.81 13.55 -11.37
N ARG A 157 -3.68 14.49 -12.31
CA ARG A 157 -3.35 14.15 -13.70
C ARG A 157 -2.01 13.43 -13.82
N ARG A 158 -0.99 13.89 -13.09
CA ARG A 158 0.33 13.25 -13.06
C ARG A 158 0.28 11.88 -12.40
N THR A 159 -0.42 11.76 -11.28
CA THR A 159 -0.62 10.47 -10.60
C THR A 159 -1.29 9.46 -11.52
N ARG A 160 -2.30 9.88 -12.30
CA ARG A 160 -2.94 9.01 -13.30
C ARG A 160 -2.01 8.63 -14.46
N ARG A 161 -1.15 9.54 -14.92
CA ARG A 161 -0.15 9.26 -15.98
C ARG A 161 1.02 8.41 -15.45
N THR A 162 1.26 8.42 -14.15
CA THR A 162 2.38 7.72 -13.51
C THR A 162 1.90 7.05 -12.22
N PRO A 163 1.04 6.03 -12.31
CA PRO A 163 0.39 5.43 -11.14
C PRO A 163 1.39 4.76 -10.17
N LYS A 164 2.61 4.46 -10.62
CA LYS A 164 3.68 3.91 -9.77
C LYS A 164 4.00 4.77 -8.54
N VAL A 165 3.66 6.06 -8.53
CA VAL A 165 3.78 6.93 -7.34
C VAL A 165 2.90 6.49 -6.17
N LEU A 166 1.88 5.66 -6.45
CA LEU A 166 0.97 5.10 -5.45
C LEU A 166 1.39 3.70 -4.98
N PHE A 167 2.50 3.14 -5.46
CA PHE A 167 2.92 1.80 -5.09
C PHE A 167 3.05 1.62 -3.55
N TYR A 168 3.46 2.67 -2.85
CA TYR A 168 3.61 2.68 -1.39
C TYR A 168 2.29 2.70 -0.61
N VAL A 169 1.16 2.95 -1.29
CA VAL A 169 -0.19 2.80 -0.71
C VAL A 169 -0.48 1.33 -0.41
N TYR A 170 0.02 0.40 -1.23
CA TYR A 170 -0.29 -1.03 -1.10
C TYR A 170 0.24 -1.66 0.20
N PRO A 171 1.50 -1.47 0.62
CA PRO A 171 1.98 -2.02 1.89
C PRO A 171 1.17 -1.56 3.11
N ALA A 172 0.82 -0.27 3.19
CA ALA A 172 0.05 0.25 4.31
C ALA A 172 -1.40 -0.26 4.30
N ALA A 173 -2.02 -0.35 3.12
CA ALA A 173 -3.33 -0.99 2.98
C ALA A 173 -3.27 -2.47 3.38
N PHE A 174 -2.23 -3.19 2.96
CA PHE A 174 -1.98 -4.59 3.31
C PHE A 174 -1.88 -4.78 4.82
N VAL A 175 -1.11 -3.95 5.51
CA VAL A 175 -1.04 -3.97 6.98
C VAL A 175 -2.43 -3.82 7.60
N GLY A 176 -3.28 -2.95 7.05
CA GLY A 176 -4.67 -2.80 7.50
C GLY A 176 -5.50 -4.08 7.37
N VAL A 177 -5.37 -4.80 6.26
CA VAL A 177 -6.08 -6.08 6.08
C VAL A 177 -5.54 -7.14 7.06
N VAL A 178 -4.23 -7.22 7.25
CA VAL A 178 -3.63 -8.12 8.25
C VAL A 178 -4.09 -7.76 9.66
N MET A 179 -4.14 -6.48 10.02
CA MET A 179 -4.67 -6.05 11.32
C MET A 179 -6.13 -6.47 11.49
N ALA A 180 -6.96 -6.31 10.46
CA ALA A 180 -8.36 -6.72 10.48
C ALA A 180 -8.49 -8.23 10.71
N GLU A 181 -7.71 -9.05 10.01
CA GLU A 181 -7.70 -10.51 10.22
C GLU A 181 -7.21 -10.87 11.63
N GLN A 182 -6.04 -10.41 12.02
CA GLN A 182 -5.36 -10.85 13.24
C GLN A 182 -6.03 -10.32 14.51
N LEU A 183 -6.64 -9.14 14.48
CA LEU A 183 -7.29 -8.56 15.65
C LEU A 183 -8.76 -8.96 15.75
N VAL A 184 -9.47 -9.07 14.61
CA VAL A 184 -10.94 -9.22 14.62
C VAL A 184 -11.40 -10.62 14.20
N VAL A 185 -10.83 -11.18 13.14
CA VAL A 185 -11.27 -12.50 12.63
C VAL A 185 -10.70 -13.63 13.48
N VAL A 186 -9.40 -13.57 13.75
CA VAL A 186 -8.68 -14.54 14.57
C VAL A 186 -8.56 -14.08 16.03
N GLY A 187 -8.48 -12.75 16.22
CA GLY A 187 -8.22 -12.14 17.51
C GLY A 187 -9.45 -11.99 18.40
N PRO A 188 -9.26 -11.44 19.61
CA PRO A 188 -10.31 -11.35 20.63
C PRO A 188 -11.26 -10.16 20.43
N PHE A 189 -11.02 -9.29 19.44
CA PHE A 189 -11.80 -8.07 19.27
C PHE A 189 -13.03 -8.32 18.39
N SER A 190 -14.16 -7.71 18.75
CA SER A 190 -15.37 -7.75 17.93
C SER A 190 -15.24 -6.90 16.64
N PRO A 191 -16.14 -7.10 15.65
CA PRO A 191 -16.22 -6.29 14.43
C PRO A 191 -16.33 -4.77 14.64
N ALA A 192 -16.62 -4.30 15.86
CA ALA A 192 -16.61 -2.89 16.19
C ALA A 192 -15.23 -2.21 16.05
N LEU A 193 -14.15 -2.98 15.95
CA LEU A 193 -12.79 -2.46 15.75
C LEU A 193 -12.49 -2.07 14.29
N TYR A 194 -13.25 -2.59 13.31
CA TYR A 194 -12.97 -2.34 11.88
C TYR A 194 -12.86 -0.86 11.49
N PRO A 195 -13.74 0.05 11.95
CA PRO A 195 -13.62 1.48 11.65
C PRO A 195 -12.29 2.10 12.12
N ALA A 196 -11.76 1.67 13.27
CA ALA A 196 -10.48 2.17 13.77
C ALA A 196 -9.28 1.58 13.00
N VAL A 197 -9.34 0.30 12.62
CA VAL A 197 -8.32 -0.31 11.73
C VAL A 197 -8.25 0.42 10.40
N VAL A 198 -9.41 0.68 9.77
CA VAL A 198 -9.49 1.47 8.54
C VAL A 198 -9.00 2.90 8.76
N GLY A 199 -9.36 3.53 9.88
CA GLY A 199 -8.88 4.87 10.24
C GLY A 199 -7.35 4.95 10.32
N LEU A 200 -6.71 3.98 10.98
CA LEU A 200 -5.26 3.95 11.15
C LEU A 200 -4.53 3.57 9.87
N ALA A 201 -4.81 2.37 9.35
CA ALA A 201 -4.09 1.81 8.22
C ALA A 201 -4.45 2.53 6.92
N GLY A 202 -5.72 2.88 6.74
CA GLY A 202 -6.18 3.65 5.60
C GLY A 202 -5.57 5.05 5.57
N ALA A 203 -5.55 5.78 6.69
CA ALA A 203 -4.86 7.08 6.73
C ALA A 203 -3.35 6.95 6.47
N THR A 204 -2.71 5.91 7.01
CA THR A 204 -1.29 5.61 6.72
C THR A 204 -1.07 5.36 5.22
N ALA A 205 -1.98 4.62 4.58
CA ALA A 205 -1.95 4.41 3.14
C ALA A 205 -2.11 5.71 2.35
N VAL A 206 -3.00 6.62 2.78
CA VAL A 206 -3.20 7.92 2.15
C VAL A 206 -1.92 8.76 2.11
N GLY A 207 -1.16 8.82 3.22
CA GLY A 207 0.09 9.59 3.26
C GLY A 207 1.27 8.90 2.60
N SER A 208 1.28 7.57 2.51
CA SER A 208 2.41 6.81 1.95
C SER A 208 2.67 7.00 0.44
N GLY A 209 1.70 7.55 -0.31
CA GLY A 209 1.83 7.75 -1.75
C GLY A 209 2.75 8.92 -2.15
N PHE A 210 2.27 9.76 -3.07
CA PHE A 210 3.09 10.86 -3.60
C PHE A 210 3.46 11.95 -2.58
N THR A 211 2.82 11.97 -1.41
CA THR A 211 3.13 12.92 -0.32
C THR A 211 4.40 12.56 0.43
N LEU A 212 4.83 11.30 0.40
CA LEU A 212 6.05 10.83 1.10
C LEU A 212 7.32 11.13 0.33
N ASN A 213 7.18 11.36 -0.97
CA ASN A 213 8.24 11.85 -1.82
C ASN A 213 7.76 13.09 -2.61
N PRO A 214 7.54 14.24 -1.92
CA PRO A 214 6.93 15.40 -2.55
C PRO A 214 7.82 16.04 -3.62
N LEU A 215 9.14 15.92 -3.51
CA LEU A 215 10.11 16.45 -4.48
C LEU A 215 10.35 15.47 -5.64
N GLY A 216 10.63 14.20 -5.34
CA GLY A 216 10.90 13.18 -6.36
C GLY A 216 9.68 12.80 -7.20
N THR A 217 8.47 13.19 -6.78
CA THR A 217 7.25 13.07 -7.60
C THR A 217 7.05 14.22 -8.59
N GLU A 218 7.77 15.33 -8.43
CA GLU A 218 7.76 16.43 -9.41
C GLU A 218 8.69 16.15 -10.59
N GLY A 219 9.82 15.46 -10.36
CA GLY A 219 10.78 15.07 -11.40
C GLY A 219 11.21 16.28 -12.24
N ASP A 220 11.14 16.17 -13.57
CA ASP A 220 11.54 17.23 -14.51
C ASP A 220 10.72 18.53 -14.39
N ALA A 221 9.57 18.50 -13.71
CA ALA A 221 8.80 19.70 -13.45
C ALA A 221 9.29 20.49 -12.22
N LEU A 222 10.20 19.92 -11.43
CA LEU A 222 10.70 20.55 -10.20
C LEU A 222 11.39 21.89 -10.46
N PRO A 223 12.29 22.06 -11.46
CA PRO A 223 12.92 23.36 -11.74
C PRO A 223 11.91 24.44 -12.13
N ALA A 224 10.91 24.07 -12.94
CA ALA A 224 9.82 24.98 -13.30
C ALA A 224 8.97 25.36 -12.07
N LEU A 225 8.70 24.40 -11.17
CA LEU A 225 7.93 24.65 -9.96
C LEU A 225 8.66 25.58 -8.99
N LEU A 226 9.98 25.42 -8.85
CA LEU A 226 10.81 26.27 -7.99
C LEU A 226 11.00 27.68 -8.59
N SER A 227 11.09 27.81 -9.91
CA SER A 227 11.29 29.10 -10.59
C SER A 227 10.01 29.93 -10.82
N THR A 228 8.85 29.29 -10.90
CA THR A 228 7.56 29.98 -11.20
C THR A 228 6.99 30.77 -10.02
N GLY A 229 7.64 30.77 -8.85
CA GLY A 229 7.16 31.48 -7.66
C GLY A 229 5.84 30.93 -7.12
N THR A 230 5.51 29.67 -7.42
CA THR A 230 4.37 28.97 -6.81
C THR A 230 4.66 28.72 -5.32
N GLY A 231 4.53 29.76 -4.49
CA GLY A 231 5.01 29.77 -3.10
C GLY A 231 4.71 28.49 -2.32
N SER A 232 5.69 28.04 -1.52
CA SER A 232 5.74 26.72 -0.87
C SER A 232 4.50 26.38 -0.05
N VAL A 233 3.91 27.38 0.61
CA VAL A 233 2.59 27.31 1.28
C VAL A 233 1.53 26.66 0.39
N ARG A 234 1.44 27.11 -0.86
CA ARG A 234 0.41 26.64 -1.81
C ARG A 234 0.72 25.25 -2.29
N PHE A 235 1.99 24.94 -2.52
CA PHE A 235 2.44 23.62 -2.94
C PHE A 235 2.16 22.56 -1.87
N VAL A 236 2.58 22.79 -0.63
CA VAL A 236 2.35 21.87 0.50
C VAL A 236 0.86 21.63 0.67
N ARG A 237 0.06 22.70 0.74
CA ARG A 237 -1.40 22.60 0.88
C ARG A 237 -2.04 21.84 -0.27
N ALA A 238 -1.64 22.08 -1.52
CA ALA A 238 -2.21 21.41 -2.67
C ALA A 238 -1.92 19.89 -2.64
N LYS A 239 -0.69 19.47 -2.34
CA LYS A 239 -0.36 18.04 -2.25
C LYS A 239 -1.07 17.35 -1.07
N ALA A 240 -1.14 18.00 0.10
CA ALA A 240 -1.90 17.47 1.24
C ALA A 240 -3.37 17.23 0.87
N LEU A 241 -4.02 18.19 0.21
CA LEU A 241 -5.41 18.08 -0.24
C LEU A 241 -5.58 17.05 -1.36
N ALA A 242 -4.62 16.96 -2.28
CA ALA A 242 -4.65 15.98 -3.36
C ALA A 242 -4.67 14.54 -2.82
N ALA A 243 -4.05 14.28 -1.67
CA ALA A 243 -4.09 12.98 -0.99
C ALA A 243 -5.33 12.86 -0.10
N ALA A 244 -5.58 13.85 0.77
CA ALA A 244 -6.61 13.80 1.80
C ALA A 244 -8.04 13.77 1.25
N ILE A 245 -8.33 14.39 0.10
CA ILE A 245 -9.68 14.40 -0.47
C ILE A 245 -10.10 12.99 -0.94
N PRO A 246 -9.43 12.36 -1.93
CA PRO A 246 -9.81 11.02 -2.36
C PRO A 246 -9.58 9.99 -1.26
N GLY A 247 -8.45 10.11 -0.53
CA GLY A 247 -8.11 9.22 0.57
C GLY A 247 -9.13 9.27 1.71
N GLY A 248 -9.50 10.48 2.15
CA GLY A 248 -10.50 10.69 3.19
C GLY A 248 -11.88 10.16 2.81
N ILE A 249 -12.32 10.35 1.57
CA ILE A 249 -13.59 9.79 1.08
C ILE A 249 -13.57 8.25 1.20
N VAL A 250 -12.49 7.60 0.76
CA VAL A 250 -12.36 6.14 0.82
C VAL A 250 -12.28 5.66 2.27
N VAL A 251 -11.41 6.25 3.09
CA VAL A 251 -11.22 5.85 4.49
C VAL A 251 -12.49 6.03 5.31
N LEU A 252 -13.13 7.19 5.22
CA LEU A 252 -14.37 7.46 5.96
C LEU A 252 -15.54 6.65 5.42
N GLY A 253 -15.65 6.49 4.09
CA GLY A 253 -16.67 5.65 3.48
C GLY A 253 -16.58 4.19 3.92
N LEU A 254 -15.37 3.63 3.93
CA LEU A 254 -15.13 2.26 4.42
C LEU A 254 -15.40 2.15 5.93
N ALA A 255 -14.96 3.13 6.74
CA ALA A 255 -15.23 3.13 8.17
C ALA A 255 -16.74 3.19 8.49
N VAL A 256 -17.50 4.01 7.77
CA VAL A 256 -18.97 4.07 7.87
C VAL A 256 -19.60 2.74 7.44
N GLY A 257 -19.23 2.21 6.28
CA GLY A 257 -19.79 0.97 5.75
C GLY A 257 -19.55 -0.23 6.68
N LEU A 258 -18.32 -0.38 7.16
CA LEU A 258 -17.96 -1.45 8.09
C LEU A 258 -18.64 -1.24 9.45
N GLY A 259 -18.66 -0.02 9.98
CA GLY A 259 -19.32 0.31 11.24
C GLY A 259 -20.83 0.03 11.19
N ALA A 260 -21.49 0.40 10.09
CA ALA A 260 -22.90 0.10 9.87
C ALA A 260 -23.16 -1.41 9.76
N SER A 261 -22.33 -2.14 9.01
CA SER A 261 -22.45 -3.60 8.87
C SER A 261 -22.28 -4.34 10.20
N ALA A 262 -21.39 -3.84 11.07
CA ALA A 262 -21.13 -4.37 12.40
C ALA A 262 -22.11 -3.84 13.47
N ARG A 263 -23.08 -2.98 13.09
CA ARG A 263 -24.05 -2.34 14.00
C ARG A 263 -23.39 -1.65 15.20
N VAL A 264 -22.28 -0.96 14.94
CA VAL A 264 -21.49 -0.26 15.96
C VAL A 264 -22.33 0.86 16.60
N PRO A 265 -22.31 1.03 17.94
CA PRO A 265 -23.01 2.13 18.58
C PRO A 265 -22.61 3.49 18.02
N ALA A 266 -23.58 4.40 17.90
CA ALA A 266 -23.38 5.70 17.26
C ALA A 266 -22.20 6.50 17.82
N LEU A 267 -22.02 6.48 19.15
CA LEU A 267 -20.89 7.17 19.79
C LEU A 267 -19.53 6.57 19.39
N VAL A 268 -19.42 5.23 19.38
CA VAL A 268 -18.18 4.53 19.01
C VAL A 268 -17.84 4.79 17.53
N LEU A 269 -18.84 4.73 16.66
CA LEU A 269 -18.65 5.04 15.24
C LEU A 269 -18.26 6.51 15.03
N ALA A 270 -18.95 7.46 15.68
CA ALA A 270 -18.61 8.87 15.60
C ALA A 270 -17.18 9.15 16.10
N SER A 271 -16.78 8.55 17.22
CA SER A 271 -15.42 8.62 17.76
C SER A 271 -14.39 8.05 16.77
N ALA A 272 -14.67 6.91 16.14
CA ALA A 272 -13.80 6.31 15.12
C ALA A 272 -13.68 7.18 13.86
N LEU A 273 -14.75 7.87 13.45
CA LEU A 273 -14.72 8.78 12.29
C LEU A 273 -13.94 10.07 12.60
N VAL A 274 -14.09 10.63 13.81
CA VAL A 274 -13.28 11.77 14.27
C VAL A 274 -11.81 11.39 14.31
N TYR A 275 -11.50 10.21 14.86
CA TYR A 275 -10.17 9.62 14.85
C TYR A 275 -9.60 9.48 13.43
N ALA A 276 -10.34 8.83 12.52
CA ALA A 276 -9.92 8.62 11.14
C ALA A 276 -9.68 9.94 10.40
N THR A 277 -10.54 10.94 10.63
CA THR A 277 -10.41 12.28 10.02
C THR A 277 -9.11 12.96 10.49
N ALA A 278 -8.81 12.91 11.79
CA ALA A 278 -7.57 13.47 12.33
C ALA A 278 -6.33 12.76 11.77
N MET A 279 -6.38 11.43 11.66
CA MET A 279 -5.29 10.64 11.08
C MET A 279 -5.08 10.94 9.59
N VAL A 280 -6.13 11.10 8.79
CA VAL A 280 -6.03 11.49 7.38
C VAL A 280 -5.43 12.90 7.23
N ALA A 281 -5.82 13.84 8.09
CA ALA A 281 -5.26 15.19 8.09
C ALA A 281 -3.76 15.19 8.44
N LEU A 282 -3.35 14.39 9.41
CA LEU A 282 -1.94 14.21 9.78
C LEU A 282 -1.14 13.55 8.65
N ALA A 283 -1.69 12.50 8.03
CA ALA A 283 -0.99 11.63 7.11
C ALA A 283 -0.28 12.40 5.99
N GLY A 284 -1.00 13.26 5.27
CA GLY A 284 -0.42 14.03 4.17
C GLY A 284 0.67 15.00 4.64
N LEU A 285 0.45 15.68 5.75
CA LEU A 285 1.35 16.74 6.23
C LEU A 285 2.63 16.18 6.86
N LEU A 286 2.52 15.16 7.72
CA LEU A 286 3.66 14.48 8.32
C LEU A 286 4.53 13.83 7.23
N SER A 287 3.88 13.15 6.29
CA SER A 287 4.54 12.52 5.15
C SER A 287 5.33 13.53 4.32
N GLN A 288 4.75 14.71 4.03
CA GLN A 288 5.44 15.75 3.28
C GLN A 288 6.61 16.34 4.05
N ALA A 289 6.44 16.60 5.35
CA ALA A 289 7.52 17.13 6.18
C ALA A 289 8.72 16.20 6.21
N LEU A 290 8.49 14.89 6.35
CA LEU A 290 9.56 13.89 6.32
C LEU A 290 10.17 13.77 4.92
N GLY A 291 9.36 13.79 3.86
CA GLY A 291 9.84 13.68 2.49
C GLY A 291 10.67 14.87 2.02
N VAL A 292 10.46 16.08 2.55
CA VAL A 292 11.36 17.22 2.29
C VAL A 292 12.56 17.27 3.24
N HIS A 293 12.46 16.65 4.41
CA HIS A 293 13.56 16.54 5.36
C HIS A 293 14.63 15.54 4.89
N TYR A 294 14.16 14.43 4.32
CA TYR A 294 14.97 13.36 3.74
C TYR A 294 14.72 13.30 2.22
N PRO A 295 15.21 14.30 1.45
CA PRO A 295 14.99 14.35 0.01
C PRO A 295 15.67 13.14 -0.68
N PRO A 296 15.13 12.66 -1.81
CA PRO A 296 15.80 11.63 -2.62
C PRO A 296 17.17 12.12 -3.14
N ASP A 297 18.08 11.18 -3.42
CA ASP A 297 19.43 11.49 -3.91
C ASP A 297 19.43 12.50 -5.08
N HIS A 298 20.26 13.55 -4.95
CA HIS A 298 20.30 14.72 -5.84
C HIS A 298 20.57 14.37 -7.30
N GLY A 299 21.43 13.39 -7.56
CA GLY A 299 21.84 12.97 -8.92
C GLY A 299 20.75 12.34 -9.80
N GLY A 300 19.49 12.31 -9.35
CA GLY A 300 18.36 11.93 -10.22
C GLY A 300 17.05 12.63 -9.88
N LEU A 301 17.11 13.78 -9.21
CA LEU A 301 15.96 14.69 -9.12
C LEU A 301 15.74 15.42 -10.46
N LEU A 302 16.80 15.52 -11.28
CA LEU A 302 16.80 16.10 -12.62
C LEU A 302 17.11 15.00 -13.65
N GLY A 303 16.22 14.78 -14.62
CA GLY A 303 16.45 13.87 -15.75
C GLY A 303 16.11 12.40 -15.53
N GLY A 304 15.23 12.07 -14.57
CA GLY A 304 14.90 10.69 -14.21
C GLY A 304 13.42 10.42 -13.91
N SER A 305 13.02 9.15 -14.01
CA SER A 305 11.67 8.70 -13.66
C SER A 305 11.37 8.82 -12.15
N VAL A 306 10.08 8.91 -11.75
CA VAL A 306 9.68 9.09 -10.34
C VAL A 306 10.45 8.17 -9.38
N LYS A 307 11.09 8.78 -8.38
CA LYS A 307 11.91 8.10 -7.39
C LYS A 307 11.10 7.50 -6.24
N VAL A 308 11.65 6.42 -5.70
CA VAL A 308 11.19 5.77 -4.47
C VAL A 308 11.43 6.71 -3.27
N PRO A 309 10.51 6.77 -2.28
CA PRO A 309 10.75 7.49 -1.04
C PRO A 309 11.98 6.97 -0.30
N ASP A 310 12.62 7.85 0.47
CA ASP A 310 13.72 7.46 1.34
C ASP A 310 13.26 6.43 2.40
N LYS A 311 14.15 5.48 2.73
CA LYS A 311 13.84 4.39 3.68
C LYS A 311 13.63 4.94 5.09
N SER A 312 14.41 5.93 5.51
CA SER A 312 14.30 6.54 6.83
C SER A 312 13.03 7.40 6.94
N ALA A 313 12.68 8.15 5.88
CA ALA A 313 11.41 8.88 5.81
C ALA A 313 10.21 7.93 5.96
N SER A 314 10.24 6.81 5.25
CA SER A 314 9.18 5.80 5.29
C SER A 314 9.04 5.14 6.66
N ALA A 315 10.17 4.80 7.30
CA ALA A 315 10.18 4.23 8.64
C ALA A 315 9.65 5.21 9.68
N LEU A 316 10.14 6.45 9.69
CA LEU A 316 9.75 7.47 10.65
C LEU A 316 8.28 7.90 10.46
N TYR A 317 7.80 7.94 9.21
CA TYR A 317 6.39 8.17 8.91
C TYR A 317 5.51 7.09 9.52
N SER A 318 5.87 5.82 9.32
CA SER A 318 5.11 4.67 9.82
C SER A 318 5.06 4.65 11.35
N VAL A 319 6.21 4.89 12.00
CA VAL A 319 6.29 4.99 13.46
C VAL A 319 5.47 6.18 13.95
N GLY A 320 5.60 7.35 13.34
CA GLY A 320 4.84 8.54 13.72
C GLY A 320 3.33 8.34 13.62
N MET A 321 2.85 7.74 12.53
CA MET A 321 1.43 7.42 12.35
C MET A 321 0.94 6.44 13.44
N LEU A 322 1.71 5.39 13.73
CA LEU A 322 1.37 4.41 14.75
C LEU A 322 1.34 5.03 16.14
N THR A 323 2.39 5.77 16.52
CA THR A 323 2.51 6.42 17.84
C THR A 323 1.38 7.41 18.08
N VAL A 324 1.08 8.27 17.12
CA VAL A 324 0.02 9.28 17.25
C VAL A 324 -1.36 8.64 17.25
N GLY A 325 -1.58 7.61 16.42
CA GLY A 325 -2.86 6.94 16.29
C GLY A 325 -3.18 5.96 17.44
N MET A 326 -2.21 5.58 18.27
CA MET A 326 -2.40 4.53 19.26
C MET A 326 -3.45 4.85 20.34
N PRO A 327 -3.51 6.06 20.94
CA PRO A 327 -4.47 6.35 22.00
C PRO A 327 -5.92 6.21 21.54
N GLY A 328 -6.25 6.71 20.35
CA GLY A 328 -7.59 6.66 19.77
C GLY A 328 -7.96 5.25 19.33
N PHE A 329 -7.00 4.53 18.75
CA PHE A 329 -7.16 3.11 18.43
C PHE A 329 -7.47 2.29 19.69
N ALA A 330 -6.70 2.48 20.76
CA ALA A 330 -6.91 1.82 22.05
C ALA A 330 -8.27 2.15 22.67
N GLY A 331 -8.72 3.40 22.55
CA GLY A 331 -10.05 3.83 23.01
C GLY A 331 -11.20 3.05 22.35
N VAL A 332 -11.12 2.82 21.03
CA VAL A 332 -12.09 1.98 20.31
C VAL A 332 -11.90 0.50 20.60
N ALA A 333 -10.65 0.04 20.68
CA ALA A 333 -10.28 -1.34 20.97
C ALA A 333 -10.79 -1.81 22.35
N GLN A 334 -10.81 -0.92 23.35
CA GLN A 334 -11.38 -1.22 24.66
C GLN A 334 -12.84 -1.67 24.53
N TYR A 335 -13.67 -0.91 23.81
CA TYR A 335 -15.06 -1.30 23.57
C TYR A 335 -15.15 -2.59 22.75
N ALA A 336 -14.35 -2.71 21.70
CA ALA A 336 -14.38 -3.88 20.83
C ALA A 336 -13.99 -5.17 21.56
N LEU A 337 -13.14 -5.09 22.57
CA LEU A 337 -12.69 -6.22 23.39
C LEU A 337 -13.71 -6.61 24.47
N THR A 338 -14.27 -5.63 25.19
CA THR A 338 -15.08 -5.91 26.39
C THR A 338 -16.59 -5.83 26.14
N GLY A 339 -17.02 -5.29 25.00
CA GLY A 339 -18.43 -4.96 24.71
C GLY A 339 -19.00 -3.84 25.58
N THR A 340 -18.22 -3.31 26.52
CA THR A 340 -18.66 -2.32 27.51
C THR A 340 -18.14 -0.95 27.15
N LEU A 341 -19.05 0.02 27.00
CA LEU A 341 -18.72 1.38 26.61
C LEU A 341 -18.22 2.19 27.82
N VAL A 342 -16.89 2.36 27.91
CA VAL A 342 -16.27 3.25 28.90
C VAL A 342 -15.99 4.60 28.24
N VAL A 343 -16.95 5.52 28.32
CA VAL A 343 -16.92 6.82 27.63
C VAL A 343 -15.62 7.60 27.87
N PRO A 344 -15.07 7.72 29.10
CA PRO A 344 -13.83 8.45 29.32
C PRO A 344 -12.62 7.86 28.58
N VAL A 345 -12.56 6.53 28.42
CA VAL A 345 -11.47 5.85 27.72
C VAL A 345 -11.58 6.07 26.21
N LEU A 346 -12.78 5.90 25.65
CA LEU A 346 -13.04 6.13 24.23
C LEU A 346 -12.78 7.59 23.85
N VAL A 347 -13.45 8.52 24.52
CA VAL A 347 -13.37 9.95 24.21
C VAL A 347 -11.99 10.50 24.55
N GLY A 348 -11.40 10.10 25.68
CA GLY A 348 -10.05 10.51 26.07
C GLY A 348 -8.99 10.06 25.07
N GLY A 349 -9.01 8.79 24.65
CA GLY A 349 -8.08 8.27 23.65
C GLY A 349 -8.19 8.97 22.30
N VAL A 350 -9.42 9.20 21.83
CA VAL A 350 -9.67 9.93 20.57
C VAL A 350 -9.27 11.40 20.71
N ALA A 351 -9.61 12.08 21.81
CA ALA A 351 -9.24 13.47 22.03
C ALA A 351 -7.73 13.68 22.07
N ILE A 352 -6.99 12.81 22.77
CA ILE A 352 -5.52 12.83 22.79
C ILE A 352 -4.98 12.69 21.36
N THR A 353 -5.48 11.71 20.60
CA THR A 353 -5.06 11.51 19.21
C THR A 353 -5.33 12.75 18.36
N VAL A 354 -6.53 13.33 18.45
CA VAL A 354 -6.91 14.51 17.68
C VAL A 354 -5.98 15.68 18.00
N VAL A 355 -5.75 15.97 19.28
CA VAL A 355 -4.90 17.08 19.71
C VAL A 355 -3.46 16.88 19.23
N VAL A 356 -2.90 15.70 19.44
CA VAL A 356 -1.52 15.38 19.02
C VAL A 356 -1.39 15.38 17.50
N ALA A 357 -2.34 14.78 16.79
CA ALA A 357 -2.36 14.73 15.32
C ALA A 357 -2.43 16.13 14.72
N LEU A 358 -3.32 17.00 15.21
CA LEU A 358 -3.44 18.38 14.72
C LEU A 358 -2.19 19.21 15.07
N GLY A 359 -1.63 19.03 16.27
CA GLY A 359 -0.38 19.69 16.67
C GLY A 359 0.79 19.30 15.77
N ILE A 360 1.01 18.00 15.57
CA ILE A 360 2.08 17.50 14.70
C ILE A 360 1.82 17.87 13.24
N ALA A 361 0.58 17.83 12.77
CA ALA A 361 0.21 18.28 11.43
C ALA A 361 0.57 19.76 11.21
N ALA A 362 0.27 20.62 12.18
CA ALA A 362 0.62 22.05 12.11
C ALA A 362 2.14 22.27 12.12
N LEU A 363 2.88 21.54 12.95
CA LEU A 363 4.35 21.59 12.97
C LEU A 363 4.96 21.07 11.66
N SER A 364 4.44 19.95 11.15
CA SER A 364 4.85 19.32 9.90
C SER A 364 4.60 20.25 8.72
N TYR A 365 3.45 20.91 8.69
CA TYR A 365 3.12 21.91 7.68
C TYR A 365 4.12 23.08 7.69
N ARG A 366 4.40 23.66 8.87
CA ARG A 366 5.39 24.75 9.02
C ARG A 366 6.78 24.30 8.59
N HIS A 367 7.20 23.10 9.00
CA HIS A 367 8.47 22.52 8.62
C HIS A 367 8.58 22.35 7.10
N ALA A 368 7.58 21.73 6.47
CA ALA A 368 7.56 21.48 5.04
C ALA A 368 7.64 22.78 4.22
N VAL A 369 6.89 23.80 4.63
CA VAL A 369 6.93 25.13 3.99
C VAL A 369 8.32 25.75 4.14
N SER A 370 8.87 25.80 5.36
CA SER A 370 10.18 26.41 5.61
C SER A 370 11.32 25.73 4.86
N ARG A 371 11.28 24.39 4.75
CA ARG A 371 12.30 23.61 4.02
C ARG A 371 12.20 23.82 2.52
N LEU A 372 11.01 23.93 1.97
CA LEU A 372 10.81 24.22 0.55
C LEU A 372 11.18 25.66 0.18
N ASP A 373 10.88 26.63 1.05
CA ASP A 373 11.28 28.03 0.82
C ASP A 373 12.81 28.21 0.81
N ALA A 374 13.53 27.39 1.60
CA ALA A 374 14.99 27.37 1.62
C ALA A 374 15.62 26.43 0.58
N TYR A 375 14.82 25.75 -0.24
CA TYR A 375 15.33 24.73 -1.17
C TYR A 375 15.92 25.38 -2.41
N SER A 376 17.22 25.19 -2.63
CA SER A 376 17.94 25.56 -3.86
C SER A 376 18.49 24.31 -4.53
N VAL A 377 18.46 24.31 -5.87
CA VAL A 377 19.11 23.28 -6.69
C VAL A 377 20.47 23.85 -7.09
N GLU A 378 21.55 23.34 -6.52
CA GLU A 378 22.93 23.63 -6.94
C GLU A 378 23.41 22.60 -7.97
#